data_AF-A0A372Q2V3-F1
#
_entry.id   AF-A0A372Q2V3-F1
#
_cell.length_a   1.000
_cell.length_b   1.000
_cell.length_c   1.000
_cell.angle_alpha   90.00
_cell.angle_beta   90.00
_cell.angle_gamma   90.00
#
_symmetry.space_group_name_H-M   'P 1'
#
loop_
_entity.id
_entity.type
_entity.pdbx_description
1 polymer ?
#
loop_
_entity_poly.entity_id
_entity_poly.type
_entity_poly.pdbx_seq_one_letter_code
_entity_poly.pdbx_strand_id
1 'polypeptide(L)' 'MILIINSTNEPKRTNPLDYNILVQEYKDKYWSFLEVSRKYIIGDCKALYQILIKLFYLSFIFSG' A
#
# COMPACT_ATOMS: atom_id res chain seq x y z
N MET A 1 5.24 4.89 3.47
CA MET A 1 6.09 5.09 4.65
C MET A 1 6.41 3.73 5.26
N ILE A 2 7.54 3.14 4.87
CA ILE A 2 8.02 1.88 5.49
C ILE A 2 8.63 2.30 6.82
N LEU A 3 7.82 2.30 7.88
CA LEU A 3 8.33 2.29 9.24
C LEU A 3 8.96 0.91 9.46
N ILE A 4 10.29 0.85 9.39
CA ILE A 4 11.02 -0.33 9.87
C ILE A 4 10.95 -0.27 11.39
N ILE A 5 10.00 -1.01 11.94
CA ILE A 5 9.73 -1.04 13.37
C ILE A 5 10.66 -2.07 14.00
N ASN A 6 11.77 -1.60 14.55
CA ASN A 6 12.44 -2.22 15.70
C ASN A 6 11.94 -1.62 17.03
N SER A 7 10.71 -1.07 17.04
CA SER A 7 10.06 -0.50 18.23
C SER A 7 8.86 -1.36 18.60
N THR A 8 8.87 -1.97 19.77
CA THR A 8 7.87 -2.96 20.23
C THR A 8 6.42 -2.46 20.29
N ASN A 9 6.13 -1.19 19.96
CA ASN A 9 4.83 -0.54 20.15
C ASN A 9 4.11 -0.07 18.87
N GLU A 10 4.68 -0.24 17.68
CA GLU A 10 3.95 0.09 16.44
C GLU A 10 3.35 -1.16 15.78
N PRO A 11 2.11 -1.09 15.24
CA PRO A 11 1.47 -2.25 14.64
C PRO A 11 2.30 -2.75 13.44
N LYS A 12 2.53 -4.06 13.37
CA LYS A 12 3.17 -4.72 12.21
C LYS A 12 2.37 -4.39 10.96
N ARG A 13 2.84 -3.42 10.17
CA ARG A 13 2.20 -2.99 8.92
C ARG A 13 2.50 -3.93 7.75
N THR A 14 3.43 -4.86 7.94
CA THR A 14 3.95 -5.73 6.90
C THR A 14 4.10 -7.15 7.45
N ASN A 15 3.52 -8.15 6.77
CA ASN A 15 3.74 -9.55 7.10
C ASN A 15 5.25 -9.86 6.97
N PRO A 16 5.85 -10.69 7.85
CA PRO A 16 7.23 -11.17 7.70
C PRO A 16 7.59 -11.63 6.28
N LEU A 17 6.64 -12.26 5.57
CA LEU A 17 6.85 -12.67 4.19
C LEU A 17 7.02 -11.47 3.25
N ASP A 18 6.12 -10.50 3.32
CA ASP A 18 6.15 -9.29 2.50
C ASP A 18 7.42 -8.46 2.78
N TYR A 19 7.87 -8.44 4.03
CA TYR A 19 9.15 -7.82 4.41
C TYR A 19 10.32 -8.50 3.70
N ASN A 20 10.41 -9.83 3.76
CA ASN A 20 11.49 -10.57 3.12
C ASN A 20 11.50 -10.38 1.59
N ILE A 21 10.31 -10.32 0.96
CA ILE A 21 10.18 -10.02 -0.48
C ILE A 21 10.73 -8.63 -0.79
N LEU A 22 10.36 -7.61 -0.01
CA LEU A 22 10.85 -6.25 -0.19
C LEU A 22 12.37 -6.16 0.02
N VAL A 23 12.91 -6.82 1.05
CA VAL A 23 14.36 -6.86 1.30
C VAL A 23 15.10 -7.46 0.10
N GLN A 24 14.60 -8.54 -0.49
CA GLN A 24 15.20 -9.13 -1.69
C GLN A 24 15.03 -8.23 -2.93
N GLU A 25 13.87 -7.61 -3.11
CA GLU A 25 13.58 -6.76 -4.26
C GLU A 25 14.49 -5.52 -4.33
N TYR A 26 14.85 -4.97 -3.17
CA TYR A 26 15.68 -3.77 -3.05
C TYR A 26 17.14 -4.05 -2.69
N LYS A 27 17.59 -5.31 -2.61
CA LYS A 27 18.97 -5.64 -2.23
C LYS A 27 20.01 -5.05 -3.20
N ASP A 28 19.69 -5.02 -4.50
CA ASP A 28 20.57 -4.56 -5.58
C ASP A 28 20.03 -3.31 -6.30
N LYS A 29 18.95 -2.71 -5.77
CA LYS A 29 18.32 -1.50 -6.34
C LYS A 29 18.58 -0.31 -5.43
N TYR A 30 18.83 0.86 -6.03
CA TYR A 30 18.90 2.10 -5.27
C TYR A 30 17.54 2.38 -4.62
N TRP A 31 17.52 2.46 -3.29
CA TRP A 31 16.29 2.71 -2.54
C TRP A 31 16.11 4.21 -2.29
N SER A 32 15.03 4.79 -2.81
CA SER A 32 14.67 6.19 -2.58
C SER A 32 13.34 6.27 -1.84
N PHE A 33 13.36 6.82 -0.62
CA PHE A 33 12.16 7.02 0.19
C PHE A 33 11.08 7.79 -0.58
N LEU A 34 11.48 8.83 -1.32
CA LEU A 34 10.56 9.68 -2.08
C LEU A 34 9.90 8.93 -3.24
N GLU A 35 10.68 8.13 -3.98
CA GLU A 35 10.15 7.35 -5.10
C GLU A 35 9.23 6.22 -4.64
N VAL A 36 9.64 5.50 -3.59
CA VAL A 36 8.84 4.44 -2.99
C VAL A 36 7.54 5.01 -2.45
N SER A 37 7.59 6.11 -1.70
CA SER A 37 6.39 6.76 -1.17
C SER A 37 5.46 7.26 -2.27
N ARG A 38 6.00 7.83 -3.35
CA ARG A 38 5.21 8.25 -4.51
C ARG A 38 4.43 7.09 -5.13
N LYS A 39 5.08 5.93 -5.30
CA LYS A 39 4.42 4.72 -5.84
C LYS A 39 3.27 4.26 -4.97
N TYR A 40 3.48 4.20 -3.65
CA TYR A 40 2.42 3.81 -2.69
C TYR A 40 1.24 4.77 -2.74
N ILE A 41 1.48 6.09 -2.65
CA ILE A 41 0.42 7.10 -2.68
C ILE A 41 -0.42 7.00 -3.95
N ILE A 42 0.22 6.86 -5.11
CA ILE A 42 -0.49 6.72 -6.39
C ILE A 42 -1.30 5.41 -6.44
N GLY A 43 -0.73 4.31 -5.92
CA GLY A 43 -1.42 3.04 -5.80
C GLY A 43 -2.70 3.15 -4.96
N ASP A 44 -2.60 3.77 -3.79
CA ASP A 44 -3.71 3.98 -2.88
C ASP A 44 -4.80 4.87 -3.49
N CYS A 45 -4.43 5.95 -4.18
CA CYS A 45 -5.38 6.80 -4.89
C CYS A 45 -6.15 6.02 -5.97
N LYS A 46 -5.48 5.15 -6.73
CA LYS A 46 -6.13 4.31 -7.74
C LYS A 46 -7.08 3.28 -7.12
N ALA A 47 -6.64 2.61 -6.06
CA ALA A 47 -7.46 1.63 -5.35
C ALA A 47 -8.71 2.29 -4.75
N LEU A 48 -8.55 3.44 -4.10
CA LEU A 48 -9.66 4.21 -3.55
C LEU A 48 -10.65 4.62 -4.64
N TYR A 49 -10.16 5.12 -5.78
CA TYR A 49 -11.01 5.48 -6.92
C TYR A 49 -11.82 4.28 -7.43
N GLN A 50 -11.21 3.10 -7.55
CA GLN A 50 -11.90 1.87 -7.95
C GLN A 50 -12.99 1.47 -6.95
N ILE A 51 -12.70 1.57 -5.64
CA ILE A 51 -13.68 1.29 -4.57
C ILE A 51 -14.85 2.25 -4.66
N LEU A 52 -14.59 3.56 -4.82
CA LEU A 52 -15.64 4.58 -4.94
C LEU A 52 -16.54 4.30 -6.13
N ILE A 53 -15.97 4.02 -7.31
CA ILE A 53 -16.75 3.65 -8.50
C ILE A 53 -17.64 2.44 -8.21
N LYS A 54 -17.07 1.38 -7.62
CA LYS A 54 -17.81 0.16 -7.32
C LYS A 54 -18.96 0.42 -6.35
N LEU A 55 -18.76 1.26 -5.34
CA LEU A 55 -19.80 1.67 -4.40
C LEU A 55 -20.91 2.47 -5.12
N PHE A 56 -20.56 3.44 -5.97
CA PHE A 56 -21.56 4.19 -6.73
C PHE A 56 -22.41 3.30 -7.64
N TYR A 57 -21.80 2.37 -8.37
CA TYR A 57 -22.54 1.39 -9.19
C TYR A 57 -23.43 0.48 -8.33
N LEU A 58 -22.92 -0.01 -7.20
CA LEU A 58 -23.68 -0.86 -6.29
C LEU A 58 -24.92 -0.12 -5.76
N SER A 59 -24.75 1.12 -5.31
CA SER A 59 -25.85 1.96 -4.84
C SER A 59 -26.89 2.21 -5.94
N PHE A 60 -26.45 2.43 -7.18
CA PHE A 60 -27.37 2.61 -8.31
C PHE A 60 -28.22 1.36 -8.57
N ILE A 61 -27.63 0.17 -8.52
CA ILE A 61 -28.33 -1.11 -8.73
C ILE A 61 -29.39 -1.37 -7.63
N PHE A 62 -29.11 -1.02 -6.38
CA PHE A 62 -30.05 -1.25 -5.26
C PHE A 62 -31.07 -0.13 -5.04
N SER A 63 -30.97 0.97 -5.79
CA SER A 63 -31.92 2.10 -5.73
C SER A 63 -32.94 2.09 -6.88
N GLY A 64 -32.85 1.12 -7.80
CA GLY A 64 -33.75 0.92 -8.93
C GLY A 64 -34.75 -0.19 -8.72
#